data_AF-A0AAW4KTT2-F1
#
_entry.id   AF-A0AAW4KTT2-F1
#
_cell.length_a   1.000
_cell.length_b   1.000
_cell.length_c   1.000
_cell.angle_alpha   90.00
_cell.angle_beta   90.00
_cell.angle_gamma   90.00
#
_symmetry.space_group_name_H-M   'P 1'
#
loop_
_entity.id
_entity.type
_entity.pdbx_description
1 polymer ?
#
loop_
_entity_poly.entity_id
_entity_poly.type
_entity_poly.pdbx_seq_one_letter_code
_entity_poly.pdbx_strand_id
1 'polypeptide(L)'
;MAVLEAFLDLATPEQTRMRHLPVDNVLSHLRAPLLPVDGFTRPPSDASLQVGTYPQAQKNQFYVAALAPLGRLDPTMLKGAAQLASDLGDGTLRFTPWQGVLVPNVEKPHAVTERLA
;
A
#
# COMPACT_ATOMS: atom_id res chain seq x y z
N MET A 1 -12.49 -8.47 13.51
CA MET A 1 -11.73 -9.33 14.45
C MET A 1 -11.97 -10.83 14.22
N ALA A 2 -13.15 -11.26 13.74
CA ALA A 2 -13.52 -12.68 13.54
C ALA A 2 -12.47 -13.61 12.90
N VAL A 3 -11.70 -13.16 11.89
CA VAL A 3 -10.66 -14.00 11.25
C VAL A 3 -9.47 -14.24 12.19
N LEU A 4 -9.07 -13.22 12.95
CA LEU A 4 -8.00 -13.36 13.93
C LEU A 4 -8.43 -14.27 15.07
N GLU A 5 -9.66 -14.11 15.55
CA GLU A 5 -10.23 -14.95 16.61
C GLU A 5 -10.33 -16.42 16.17
N ALA A 6 -10.86 -16.69 14.97
CA ALA A 6 -10.91 -18.05 14.42
C ALA A 6 -9.52 -18.68 14.29
N PHE A 7 -8.49 -17.91 13.93
CA PHE A 7 -7.12 -18.40 13.90
C PHE A 7 -6.60 -18.76 15.30
N LEU A 8 -6.82 -17.88 16.28
CA LEU A 8 -6.36 -18.11 17.65
C LEU A 8 -7.07 -19.32 18.30
N ASP A 9 -8.33 -19.56 17.97
CA ASP A 9 -9.10 -20.71 18.47
C ASP A 9 -8.68 -22.04 17.82
N LEU A 10 -8.22 -22.01 16.56
CA LEU A 10 -7.94 -23.20 15.76
C LEU A 10 -6.47 -23.59 15.69
N ALA A 11 -5.55 -22.64 15.81
CA ALA A 11 -4.13 -22.88 15.56
C ALA A 11 -3.49 -23.71 16.67
N THR A 12 -2.78 -24.77 16.26
CA THR A 12 -1.83 -25.47 17.13
C THR A 12 -0.51 -24.69 17.23
N PRO A 13 0.37 -25.00 18.19
CA PRO A 13 1.69 -24.36 18.30
C PRO A 13 2.55 -24.43 17.03
N GLU A 14 2.38 -25.47 16.21
CA GLU A 14 3.07 -25.63 14.93
C GLU A 14 2.51 -24.69 13.84
N GLN A 15 1.26 -24.28 13.96
CA GLN A 15 0.54 -23.46 12.99
C GLN A 15 0.72 -21.96 13.29
N THR A 16 1.94 -21.47 13.10
CA THR A 16 2.33 -20.08 13.43
C THR A 16 1.80 -18.98 12.50
N ARG A 17 1.11 -19.33 11.41
CA ARG A 17 0.55 -18.38 10.43
C ARG A 17 -0.83 -18.84 9.99
N MET A 18 -1.76 -17.91 9.75
CA MET A 18 -3.13 -18.23 9.28
C MET A 18 -3.18 -19.14 8.06
N ARG A 19 -2.22 -19.00 7.13
CA ARG A 19 -2.13 -19.85 5.93
C ARG A 19 -1.81 -21.33 6.20
N HIS A 20 -1.44 -21.69 7.43
CA HIS A 20 -1.23 -23.09 7.82
C HIS A 20 -2.54 -23.78 8.20
N LEU A 21 -3.64 -23.03 8.37
CA LEU A 21 -4.95 -23.60 8.64
C LEU A 21 -5.68 -23.97 7.34
N PRO A 22 -6.40 -25.11 7.30
CA PRO A 22 -7.30 -25.43 6.20
C PRO A 22 -8.41 -24.37 6.09
N VAL A 23 -8.69 -23.90 4.88
CA VAL A 23 -9.66 -22.82 4.65
C VAL A 23 -11.06 -23.19 5.15
N ASP A 24 -11.54 -24.41 4.90
CA ASP A 24 -12.87 -24.86 5.31
C ASP A 24 -13.02 -24.87 6.85
N ASN A 25 -11.94 -25.18 7.56
CA ASN A 25 -11.91 -25.14 9.02
C ASN A 25 -12.03 -23.70 9.53
N VAL A 26 -11.31 -22.76 8.91
CA VAL A 26 -11.44 -21.34 9.24
C VAL A 26 -12.85 -20.85 8.94
N LEU A 27 -13.39 -21.13 7.75
CA LEU A 27 -14.70 -20.64 7.32
C LEU A 27 -15.84 -21.13 8.22
N SER A 28 -15.80 -22.40 8.64
CA SER A 28 -16.81 -22.96 9.56
C SER A 28 -16.76 -22.35 10.96
N HIS A 29 -15.62 -21.79 11.37
CA HIS A 29 -15.44 -21.14 12.68
C HIS A 29 -15.61 -19.61 12.64
N LEU A 30 -15.77 -19.00 11.45
CA LEU A 30 -16.00 -17.57 11.34
C LEU A 30 -17.41 -17.23 11.86
N ARG A 31 -17.45 -16.47 12.95
CA ARG A 31 -18.68 -15.91 13.53
C ARG A 31 -19.04 -14.58 12.87
N ALA A 32 -19.07 -14.55 11.54
CA ALA A 32 -19.42 -13.38 10.75
C ALA A 32 -20.15 -13.79 9.46
N PRO A 33 -21.10 -12.98 8.96
CA PRO A 33 -21.75 -13.27 7.69
C PRO A 33 -20.72 -13.21 6.56
N LEU A 34 -20.66 -14.27 5.76
CA LEU A 34 -19.87 -14.32 4.53
C LEU A 34 -20.74 -13.87 3.37
N LEU A 35 -20.26 -12.88 2.61
CA LEU A 35 -20.92 -12.42 1.39
C LEU A 35 -20.34 -13.17 0.18
N PRO A 36 -21.16 -13.47 -0.83
CA PRO A 36 -20.65 -14.03 -2.08
C PRO A 36 -19.67 -13.06 -2.73
N VAL A 37 -18.65 -13.62 -3.38
CA VAL A 37 -17.58 -12.87 -4.06
C VAL A 37 -17.83 -12.78 -5.58
N ASP A 38 -19.07 -13.03 -6.00
CA ASP A 38 -19.44 -13.10 -7.42
C ASP A 38 -19.03 -11.84 -8.17
N GLY A 39 -18.34 -12.02 -9.30
CA GLY A 39 -17.87 -10.92 -10.15
C GLY A 39 -16.63 -10.19 -9.65
N PHE A 40 -16.07 -10.54 -8.48
CA PHE A 40 -14.80 -9.97 -8.05
C PHE A 40 -13.62 -10.73 -8.65
N THR A 41 -12.83 -10.00 -9.46
CA THR A 41 -11.52 -10.45 -9.92
C THR A 41 -10.46 -9.53 -9.31
N ARG A 42 -9.46 -10.12 -8.64
CA ARG A 42 -8.32 -9.34 -8.17
C ARG A 42 -7.57 -8.80 -9.40
N PRO A 43 -7.44 -7.47 -9.57
CA PRO A 43 -6.64 -6.94 -10.66
C PRO A 43 -5.17 -7.36 -10.48
N PRO A 44 -4.45 -7.63 -11.58
CA PRO A 44 -3.03 -7.95 -11.50
C PRO A 44 -2.26 -6.80 -10.86
N SER A 45 -1.29 -7.12 -10.01
CA SER A 45 -0.35 -6.14 -9.49
C SER A 45 0.64 -5.80 -10.58
N ASP A 46 0.65 -4.56 -11.05
CA ASP A 46 1.64 -4.09 -12.01
C ASP A 46 2.89 -3.58 -11.29
N ALA A 47 4.01 -4.30 -11.45
CA ALA A 47 5.28 -3.95 -10.85
C ALA A 47 5.88 -2.65 -11.42
N SER A 48 5.42 -2.21 -12.60
CA SER A 48 5.86 -0.94 -13.19
C SER A 48 5.38 0.29 -12.42
N LEU A 49 4.44 0.15 -11.49
CA LEU A 49 3.87 1.24 -10.69
C LEU A 49 4.73 1.67 -9.50
N GLN A 50 5.93 1.10 -9.36
CA GLN A 50 6.83 1.37 -8.22
C GLN A 50 7.56 2.72 -8.32
N VAL A 51 7.80 3.23 -9.53
CA VAL A 51 8.47 4.52 -9.77
C VAL A 51 7.85 5.21 -10.98
N GLY A 52 7.41 6.45 -10.79
CA GLY A 52 6.88 7.25 -11.89
C GLY A 52 5.81 8.24 -11.45
N THR A 53 5.14 8.82 -12.44
CA THR A 53 4.00 9.72 -12.27
C THR A 53 2.76 9.03 -12.81
N TYR A 54 1.67 9.06 -12.05
CA TYR A 54 0.45 8.35 -12.41
C TYR A 54 -0.79 9.17 -12.09
N PRO A 55 -1.81 9.16 -12.97
CA PRO A 55 -3.06 9.86 -12.72
C PRO A 55 -3.85 9.21 -11.58
N GLN A 56 -4.57 10.04 -10.83
CA GLN A 56 -5.57 9.60 -9.86
C GLN A 56 -6.98 9.65 -10.45
N ALA A 57 -7.95 9.09 -9.71
CA ALA A 57 -9.36 9.15 -10.10
C ALA A 57 -9.88 10.61 -10.13
N GLN A 58 -9.34 11.47 -9.26
CA GLN A 58 -9.60 12.90 -9.25
C GLN A 58 -8.99 13.55 -10.49
N LYS A 59 -9.80 14.36 -11.18
CA LYS A 59 -9.39 15.07 -12.38
C LYS A 59 -8.17 15.95 -12.08
N ASN A 60 -7.17 15.90 -12.96
CA ASN A 60 -5.92 16.67 -12.87
C ASN A 60 -5.10 16.45 -11.59
N GLN A 61 -5.30 15.34 -10.87
CA GLN A 61 -4.45 14.94 -9.77
C GLN A 61 -3.60 13.74 -10.15
N PHE A 62 -2.36 13.76 -9.69
CA PHE A 62 -1.38 12.73 -9.91
C PHE A 62 -0.80 12.28 -8.57
N TYR A 63 -0.22 11.08 -8.54
CA TYR A 63 0.77 10.74 -7.55
C TYR A 63 2.12 10.52 -8.21
N VAL A 64 3.18 10.90 -7.50
CA VAL A 64 4.57 10.66 -7.91
C VAL A 64 5.18 9.67 -6.94
N ALA A 65 5.58 8.50 -7.44
CA ALA A 65 6.21 7.43 -6.67
C ALA A 65 7.71 7.36 -6.96
N ALA A 66 8.50 7.14 -5.91
CA ALA A 66 9.94 6.97 -5.98
C ALA A 66 10.40 5.85 -5.05
N LEU A 67 11.43 5.12 -5.46
CA LEU A 67 12.10 4.12 -4.63
C LEU A 67 13.21 4.77 -3.81
N ALA A 68 13.35 4.33 -2.56
CA ALA A 68 14.51 4.71 -1.75
C ALA A 68 15.70 3.81 -2.08
N PRO A 69 16.94 4.33 -2.10
CA PRO A 69 18.14 3.50 -2.27
C PRO A 69 18.17 2.39 -1.22
N LEU A 70 18.07 1.12 -1.66
CA LEU A 70 17.98 -0.05 -0.79
C LEU A 70 16.87 0.04 0.27
N GLY A 71 15.79 0.77 -0.01
CA GLY A 71 14.69 0.99 0.93
C GLY A 71 15.03 1.92 2.10
N ARG A 72 16.15 2.65 2.05
CA ARG A 72 16.61 3.52 3.14
C ARG A 72 16.40 4.99 2.80
N LEU A 73 15.66 5.68 3.65
CA LEU A 73 15.50 7.13 3.62
C LEU A 73 16.23 7.71 4.81
N ASP A 74 17.24 8.53 4.55
CA ASP A 74 17.92 9.28 5.59
C ASP A 74 17.10 10.52 6.01
N PRO A 75 17.50 11.21 7.10
CA PRO A 75 16.78 12.40 7.55
C PRO A 75 16.70 13.53 6.52
N THR A 76 17.68 13.68 5.63
CA THR A 76 17.68 14.69 4.57
C THR A 76 16.66 14.34 3.50
N MET A 77 16.63 13.08 3.06
CA MET A 77 15.63 12.58 2.11
C MET A 77 14.20 12.73 2.65
N LEU A 78 13.98 12.39 3.93
CA LEU A 78 12.66 12.53 4.56
C LEU A 78 12.20 14.00 4.65
N LYS A 79 13.11 14.92 5.01
CA LYS A 79 12.82 16.36 5.01
C LYS A 79 12.51 16.87 3.60
N GLY A 80 13.28 16.45 2.60
CA GLY A 80 13.04 16.80 1.21
C GLY A 80 11.67 16.30 0.72
N ALA A 81 11.32 15.05 1.03
CA ALA A 81 10.03 14.47 0.69
C ALA A 81 8.86 15.20 1.38
N ALA A 82 9.01 15.58 2.66
CA ALA A 82 8.00 16.36 3.38
C ALA A 82 7.83 17.76 2.78
N GLN A 83 8.92 18.40 2.36
CA GLN A 83 8.86 19.69 1.68
C GLN A 83 8.14 19.57 0.33
N LEU A 84 8.44 18.54 -0.47
CA LEU A 84 7.74 18.27 -1.73
C LEU A 84 6.24 18.06 -1.52
N ALA A 85 5.86 17.28 -0.51
CA ALA A 85 4.45 17.06 -0.18
C ALA A 85 3.75 18.35 0.24
N SER A 86 4.43 19.23 0.99
CA SER A 86 3.87 20.51 1.43
C SER A 86 3.76 21.54 0.31
N ASP A 87 4.76 21.60 -0.58
CA ASP A 87 4.84 22.58 -1.66
C ASP A 87 3.96 22.23 -2.87
N LEU A 88 3.85 20.94 -3.19
CA LEU A 88 3.33 20.46 -4.48
C LEU A 88 2.17 19.46 -4.34
N GLY A 89 1.89 18.98 -3.13
CA GLY A 89 0.79 18.05 -2.83
C GLY A 89 -0.16 18.61 -1.77
N ASP A 90 -0.71 17.72 -0.95
CA ASP A 90 -1.63 18.05 0.15
C ASP A 90 -0.98 17.96 1.54
N GLY A 91 0.36 17.98 1.60
CA GLY A 91 1.11 17.79 2.82
C GLY A 91 1.19 16.33 3.30
N THR A 92 0.68 15.36 2.55
CA THR A 92 0.77 13.94 2.91
C THR A 92 1.85 13.18 2.13
N LEU A 93 2.41 12.16 2.77
CA LEU A 93 3.36 11.22 2.17
C LEU A 93 2.87 9.80 2.46
N ARG A 94 2.98 8.90 1.48
CA ARG A 94 2.64 7.48 1.70
C ARG A 94 3.83 6.58 1.43
N PHE A 95 4.11 5.66 2.35
CA PHE A 95 5.08 4.60 2.12
C PHE A 95 4.49 3.52 1.22
N THR A 96 5.32 2.94 0.36
CA THR A 96 4.93 1.85 -0.53
C THR A 96 5.40 0.50 0.04
N PRO A 97 4.68 -0.61 -0.25
CA PRO A 97 5.14 -1.95 0.14
C PRO A 97 6.51 -2.35 -0.42
N TRP A 98 6.96 -1.67 -1.48
CA TRP A 98 8.25 -1.90 -2.14
C TRP A 98 9.35 -0.96 -1.63
N GLN A 99 9.26 -0.51 -0.39
CA GLN A 99 10.28 0.29 0.30
C GLN A 99 10.55 1.66 -0.36
N GLY A 100 9.52 2.25 -0.95
CA GLY A 100 9.56 3.60 -1.51
C GLY A 100 8.61 4.54 -0.80
N VAL A 101 8.47 5.73 -1.37
CA VAL A 101 7.51 6.76 -0.97
C VAL A 101 6.77 7.28 -2.19
N LEU A 102 5.56 7.76 -1.98
CA LEU A 102 4.85 8.55 -2.98
C LEU A 102 4.29 9.84 -2.37
N VAL A 103 4.28 10.88 -3.20
CA VAL A 103 3.60 12.15 -2.94
C VAL A 103 2.27 12.11 -3.71
N PRO A 104 1.13 12.04 -3.02
CA PRO A 104 -0.19 12.05 -3.65
C PRO A 104 -0.67 13.47 -3.93
N ASN A 105 -1.76 13.57 -4.69
CA ASN A 105 -2.59 14.77 -4.83
C ASN A 105 -1.82 15.97 -5.43
N VAL A 106 -0.93 15.68 -6.37
CA VAL A 106 -0.08 16.66 -7.05
C VAL A 106 -0.74 17.10 -8.35
N GLU A 107 -0.88 18.41 -8.57
CA GLU A 107 -1.39 18.96 -9.84
C GLU A 107 -0.29 19.09 -10.91
N LYS A 108 0.94 19.35 -10.49
CA LYS A 108 2.11 19.57 -11.37
C LYS A 108 3.20 18.52 -11.11
N PRO A 109 3.01 17.26 -11.54
CA PRO A 109 3.90 16.16 -11.16
C PRO A 109 5.34 16.32 -11.68
N HIS A 110 5.53 17.00 -12.83
CA HIS A 110 6.87 17.28 -13.36
C HIS A 110 7.73 18.10 -12.39
N ALA A 111 7.13 19.04 -11.66
CA ALA A 111 7.83 19.85 -10.66
C ALA A 111 8.33 19.02 -9.46
N VAL A 112 7.67 17.89 -9.16
CA VAL A 112 8.15 16.93 -8.15
C VAL A 112 9.34 16.16 -8.72
N THR A 113 9.22 15.61 -9.93
CA THR A 113 10.29 14.80 -10.54
C THR A 113 11.57 15.58 -10.79
N GLU A 114 11.49 16.86 -11.14
CA GLU A 114 12.66 17.74 -11.33
C GLU A 114 13.44 17.98 -10.04
N ARG A 115 12.74 18.00 -8.88
CA ARG A 115 13.36 18.20 -7.56
C ARG A 115 13.88 16.91 -6.92
N LEU A 116 13.68 15.77 -7.57
CA LEU A 116 14.21 14.45 -7.16
C LEU A 116 15.55 14.12 -7.85
N ALA A 117 15.91 14.82 -8.93
CA ALA A 117 17.19 14.71 -9.63
C ALA A 117 18.28 15.53 -8.94
#